data_AF-A0A2V6FIN7-F1
#
_entry.id   AF-A0A2V6FIN7-F1
#
_cell.length_a   1.000
_cell.length_b   1.000
_cell.length_c   1.000
_cell.angle_alpha   90.00
_cell.angle_beta   90.00
_cell.angle_gamma   90.00
#
_symmetry.space_group_name_H-M   'P 1'
#
loop_
_entity.id
_entity.type
_entity.pdbx_description
1 polymer ?
#
loop_
_entity_poly.entity_id
_entity_poly.type
_entity_poly.pdbx_seq_one_letter_code
_entity_poly.pdbx_strand_id
1 'polypeptide(L)'
;MTRIQRDGPLAFTGYVRDITERKGAEEQIQKLNSELEQRVIERTAQLEAVNQELESFTYSVSHDLRAPLRALQGLSNALLEDYAGSLDPTGQDYCRRIVMAAGRMDTLIQDLLAYSRLSRSDLELRPVDWAAVIGDVKHQLELDLQQKQVSLEVEGSLPRVLGHRATLVQVLGNLVSNAVKFVGP
;
A
#
# COMPACT_ATOMS: atom_id res chain seq x y z
N MET A 1 29.56 47.11 31.88
CA MET A 1 29.04 48.36 32.47
C MET A 1 30.17 49.38 32.46
N THR A 2 30.17 50.31 31.51
CA THR A 2 31.12 51.44 31.53
C THR A 2 30.34 52.66 31.97
N ARG A 3 30.55 53.09 33.23
CA ARG A 3 29.81 54.19 33.85
C ARG A 3 30.49 55.50 33.43
N ILE A 4 29.88 56.24 32.50
CA ILE A 4 30.35 57.57 32.09
C ILE A 4 29.58 58.59 32.92
N GLN A 5 30.24 59.24 33.88
CA GLN A 5 29.69 60.39 34.61
C GLN A 5 29.89 61.63 33.74
N ARG A 6 28.81 62.37 33.42
CA ARG A 6 28.87 63.58 32.61
C ARG A 6 28.19 64.73 33.36
N ASP A 7 28.94 65.79 33.66
CA ASP A 7 28.42 67.08 34.08
C ASP A 7 28.23 67.95 32.82
N GLY A 8 26.99 68.09 32.35
CA GLY A 8 26.67 68.87 31.14
C GLY A 8 25.27 68.59 30.59
N PRO A 9 24.78 69.40 29.63
CA PRO A 9 23.41 69.30 29.12
C PRO A 9 23.13 67.94 28.46
N LEU A 10 21.85 67.56 28.44
CA LEU A 10 21.33 66.30 27.86
C LEU A 10 21.94 66.03 26.49
N ALA A 11 22.55 64.85 26.33
CA ALA A 11 23.14 64.42 25.08
C ALA A 11 22.65 63.03 24.70
N PHE A 12 22.30 62.86 23.43
CA PHE A 12 21.98 61.56 22.86
C PHE A 12 23.21 61.00 22.16
N THR A 13 23.43 59.70 22.35
CA THR A 13 24.41 58.92 21.59
C THR A 13 23.66 57.93 20.72
N GLY A 14 23.89 57.97 19.42
CA GLY A 14 23.30 57.04 18.46
C GLY A 14 24.41 56.29 17.72
N TYR A 15 24.16 55.02 17.44
CA TYR A 15 24.97 54.22 16.51
C TYR A 15 24.15 53.96 15.26
N VAL A 16 24.72 54.30 14.09
CA VAL A 16 24.14 53.96 12.79
C VAL A 16 24.93 52.78 12.24
N ARG A 17 24.24 51.71 11.89
CA ARG A 17 24.81 50.54 11.22
C ARG A 17 24.12 50.38 9.88
N ASP A 18 24.91 50.28 8.81
CA ASP A 18 24.39 49.90 7.51
C ASP A 18 23.87 48.45 7.57
N ILE A 19 22.61 48.26 7.20
CA ILE A 19 21.92 46.96 7.17
C ILE A 19 21.40 46.62 5.78
N THR A 20 21.79 47.38 4.75
CA THR A 20 21.27 47.25 3.38
C THR A 20 21.53 45.85 2.83
N GLU A 21 22.76 45.35 2.93
CA GLU A 21 23.11 44.00 2.48
C GLU A 21 22.33 42.91 3.23
N ARG A 22 22.20 43.05 4.56
CA ARG A 22 21.46 42.09 5.39
C ARG A 22 20.00 42.03 5.01
N LYS A 23 19.37 43.19 4.78
CA LYS A 23 17.97 43.29 4.37
C LYS A 23 17.75 42.73 2.97
N GLY A 24 18.64 43.01 2.02
CA GLY A 24 18.59 42.41 0.69
C GLY A 24 18.73 40.89 0.71
N ALA A 25 19.61 40.34 1.56
CA ALA A 25 19.75 38.91 1.75
C ALA A 25 18.49 38.27 2.39
N GLU A 26 17.88 38.91 3.39
CA GLU A 26 16.62 38.46 4.00
C GLU A 26 15.49 38.39 2.96
N GLU A 27 15.32 39.43 2.14
CA GLU A 27 14.30 39.47 1.08
C GLU A 27 14.54 38.40 0.01
N GLN A 28 15.80 38.19 -0.39
CA GLN A 28 16.15 37.16 -1.36
C GLN A 28 15.86 35.75 -0.81
N ILE A 29 16.14 35.49 0.48
CA ILE A 29 15.81 34.23 1.14
C ILE A 29 14.28 34.02 1.18
N GLN A 30 13.52 35.06 1.55
CA GLN A 30 12.05 34.97 1.58
C GLN A 30 11.48 34.66 0.20
N LYS A 31 11.99 35.34 -0.84
CA LYS A 31 11.58 35.08 -2.23
C LYS A 31 11.88 33.64 -2.66
N LEU A 32 13.10 33.16 -2.39
CA LEU A 32 13.51 31.79 -2.71
C LEU A 32 12.68 30.75 -1.96
N ASN A 33 12.35 30.98 -0.68
CA ASN A 33 11.48 30.09 0.08
C ASN A 33 10.07 30.04 -0.52
N SER A 34 9.50 31.19 -0.86
CA SER A 34 8.17 31.24 -1.48
C SER A 34 8.13 30.52 -2.83
N GLU A 35 9.17 30.70 -3.66
CA GLU A 35 9.28 29.98 -4.93
C GLU A 35 9.46 28.47 -4.72
N LEU A 36 10.21 28.06 -3.70
CA LEU A 36 10.42 26.65 -3.38
C LEU A 36 9.12 26.01 -2.89
N GLU A 37 8.38 26.66 -2.00
CA GLU A 37 7.08 26.20 -1.52
C GLU A 37 6.09 26.04 -2.68
N GLN A 38 6.04 27.02 -3.59
CA GLN A 38 5.20 26.95 -4.77
C GLN A 38 5.56 25.75 -5.67
N ARG A 39 6.87 25.53 -5.93
CA ARG A 39 7.32 24.37 -6.71
C ARG A 39 7.00 23.05 -6.01
N VAL A 40 7.11 22.99 -4.69
CA VAL A 40 6.74 21.79 -3.91
C VAL A 40 5.26 21.50 -4.12
N ILE A 41 4.37 22.50 -3.97
CA ILE A 41 2.92 22.33 -4.17
C ILE A 41 2.62 21.83 -5.59
N GLU A 42 3.21 22.47 -6.60
CA GLU A 42 3.00 22.08 -8.01
C GLU A 42 3.48 20.66 -8.30
N ARG A 43 4.65 20.27 -7.78
CA ARG A 43 5.20 18.92 -7.96
C ARG A 43 4.40 17.87 -7.21
N THR A 44 3.95 18.16 -6.00
CA THR A 44 3.09 17.27 -5.22
C THR A 44 1.78 17.01 -5.97
N ALA A 45 1.12 18.06 -6.46
CA ALA A 45 -0.11 17.92 -7.26
C ALA A 45 0.09 17.10 -8.55
N GLN A 46 1.22 17.30 -9.26
CA GLN A 46 1.57 16.50 -10.43
C GLN A 46 1.77 15.01 -10.09
N LEU A 47 2.48 14.73 -9.00
CA LEU A 47 2.71 13.36 -8.53
C LEU A 47 1.40 12.68 -8.13
N GLU A 48 0.50 13.39 -7.44
CA GLU A 48 -0.82 12.90 -7.07
C GLU A 48 -1.67 12.56 -8.30
N ALA A 49 -1.71 13.44 -9.30
CA ALA A 49 -2.45 13.21 -10.54
C ALA A 49 -1.95 11.98 -11.30
N VAL A 50 -0.63 11.87 -11.50
CA VAL A 50 0.01 10.72 -12.18
C VAL A 50 -0.22 9.43 -11.40
N ASN A 51 -0.21 9.50 -10.06
CA ASN A 51 -0.51 8.35 -9.21
C ASN A 51 -1.94 7.85 -9.39
N GLN A 52 -2.92 8.76 -9.43
CA GLN A 52 -4.32 8.41 -9.60
C GLN A 52 -4.61 7.82 -10.99
N GLU A 53 -3.95 8.35 -12.02
CA GLU A 53 -4.05 7.80 -13.39
C GLU A 53 -3.49 6.37 -13.45
N LEU A 54 -2.35 6.12 -12.81
CA LEU A 54 -1.75 4.79 -12.74
C LEU A 54 -2.64 3.79 -11.99
N GLU A 55 -3.36 4.21 -10.93
CA GLU A 55 -4.31 3.36 -10.22
C GLU A 55 -5.49 2.97 -11.12
N SER A 56 -6.10 3.95 -11.78
CA SER A 56 -7.21 3.72 -12.70
C SER A 56 -6.81 2.77 -13.83
N PHE A 57 -5.62 2.96 -14.40
CA PHE A 57 -5.06 2.07 -15.41
C PHE A 57 -4.83 0.65 -14.89
N THR A 58 -4.16 0.51 -13.75
CA THR A 58 -3.85 -0.81 -13.15
C THR A 58 -5.13 -1.56 -12.78
N TYR A 59 -6.13 -0.85 -12.24
CA TYR A 59 -7.44 -1.41 -11.92
C TYR A 59 -8.17 -1.89 -13.16
N SER A 60 -8.26 -1.06 -14.20
CA SER A 60 -8.93 -1.38 -15.46
C SER A 60 -8.30 -2.61 -16.13
N VAL A 61 -6.98 -2.61 -16.32
CA VAL A 61 -6.25 -3.73 -16.94
C VAL A 61 -6.43 -5.02 -16.14
N SER A 62 -6.34 -4.95 -14.81
CA SER A 62 -6.49 -6.13 -13.95
C SER A 62 -7.90 -6.72 -14.01
N HIS A 63 -8.92 -5.86 -14.05
CA HIS A 63 -10.31 -6.28 -14.22
C HIS A 63 -10.51 -6.97 -15.59
N ASP A 64 -10.01 -6.35 -16.66
CA ASP A 64 -10.15 -6.84 -18.03
C ASP A 64 -9.40 -8.15 -18.27
N LEU A 65 -8.30 -8.39 -17.55
CA LEU A 65 -7.60 -9.68 -17.58
C LEU A 65 -8.30 -10.76 -16.77
N ARG A 66 -9.03 -10.40 -15.72
CA ARG A 66 -9.70 -11.38 -14.84
C ARG A 66 -10.92 -12.02 -15.52
N ALA A 67 -11.68 -11.26 -16.30
CA ALA A 67 -12.84 -11.78 -17.03
C ALA A 67 -12.52 -12.98 -17.95
N PRO A 68 -11.53 -12.91 -18.86
CA PRO A 68 -11.16 -14.05 -19.71
C PRO A 68 -10.55 -15.21 -18.91
N LEU A 69 -9.82 -14.95 -17.83
CA LEU A 69 -9.29 -16.02 -16.96
C LEU A 69 -10.42 -16.82 -16.29
N ARG A 70 -11.45 -16.15 -15.75
CA ARG A 70 -12.62 -16.83 -15.20
C ARG A 70 -13.36 -17.64 -16.25
N ALA A 71 -13.49 -17.11 -17.47
CA ALA A 71 -14.12 -17.85 -18.57
C ALA A 71 -13.34 -19.13 -18.92
N LEU A 72 -12.01 -19.06 -18.99
CA LEU A 72 -11.15 -20.23 -19.22
C LEU A 72 -11.27 -21.27 -18.10
N GLN A 73 -11.30 -20.84 -16.84
CA GLN A 73 -11.53 -21.74 -15.70
C GLN A 73 -12.91 -22.40 -15.78
N GLY A 74 -13.97 -21.60 -16.00
CA GLY A 74 -15.34 -22.09 -16.07
C GLY A 74 -15.54 -23.11 -17.18
N LEU A 75 -15.05 -22.84 -18.39
CA LEU A 75 -15.14 -23.77 -19.51
C LEU A 75 -14.34 -25.05 -19.27
N SER A 76 -13.13 -24.94 -18.69
CA SER A 76 -12.30 -26.11 -18.39
C SER A 76 -12.91 -26.98 -17.28
N ASN A 77 -13.52 -26.36 -16.27
CA ASN A 77 -14.26 -27.06 -15.22
C ASN A 77 -15.52 -27.74 -15.78
N ALA A 78 -16.31 -27.05 -16.61
CA ALA A 78 -17.48 -27.64 -17.27
C ALA A 78 -17.10 -28.85 -18.15
N LEU A 79 -15.97 -28.80 -18.86
CA LEU A 79 -15.45 -29.95 -19.60
C LEU A 79 -15.08 -31.13 -18.69
N LEU A 80 -14.52 -30.86 -17.51
CA LEU A 80 -14.19 -31.89 -16.53
C LEU A 80 -15.44 -32.46 -15.83
N GLU A 81 -16.46 -31.65 -15.58
CA GLU A 81 -17.70 -32.08 -14.93
C GLU A 81 -18.60 -32.87 -15.88
N ASP A 82 -18.87 -32.33 -17.07
CA ASP A 82 -19.86 -32.88 -18.00
C ASP A 82 -19.26 -33.93 -18.96
N TYR A 83 -17.95 -33.85 -19.25
CA TYR A 83 -17.30 -34.64 -20.30
C TYR A 83 -16.07 -35.42 -19.84
N ALA A 84 -15.80 -35.54 -18.53
CA ALA A 84 -14.65 -36.33 -18.05
C ALA A 84 -14.65 -37.77 -18.60
N GLY A 85 -15.81 -38.43 -18.67
CA GLY A 85 -15.92 -39.80 -19.22
C GLY A 85 -15.68 -39.90 -20.73
N SER A 86 -15.81 -38.78 -21.46
CA SER A 86 -15.60 -38.70 -22.90
C SER A 86 -14.21 -38.19 -23.29
N LEU A 87 -13.49 -37.60 -22.33
CA LEU A 87 -12.12 -37.13 -22.49
C LEU A 87 -11.15 -38.26 -22.15
N ASP A 88 -10.14 -38.47 -23.00
CA ASP A 88 -9.01 -39.32 -22.67
C ASP A 88 -8.22 -38.72 -21.50
N PRO A 89 -7.33 -39.50 -20.84
CA PRO A 89 -6.53 -39.01 -19.72
C PRO A 89 -5.73 -37.74 -20.06
N THR A 90 -5.28 -37.60 -21.31
CA THR A 90 -4.55 -36.43 -21.82
C THR A 90 -5.43 -35.18 -21.86
N GLY A 91 -6.64 -35.28 -22.40
CA GLY A 91 -7.59 -34.17 -22.47
C GLY A 91 -8.02 -33.68 -21.08
N GLN A 92 -8.21 -34.60 -20.14
CA GLN A 92 -8.47 -34.23 -18.75
C GLN A 92 -7.27 -33.53 -18.10
N ASP A 93 -6.05 -33.98 -18.37
CA ASP A 93 -4.82 -33.30 -17.87
C ASP A 93 -4.70 -31.87 -18.41
N TYR A 94 -4.97 -31.66 -19.70
CA TYR A 94 -4.98 -30.32 -20.28
C TYR A 94 -5.98 -29.38 -19.61
N CYS A 95 -7.22 -29.85 -19.37
CA CYS A 95 -8.22 -29.06 -18.67
C CYS A 95 -7.75 -28.68 -17.26
N ARG A 96 -7.22 -29.65 -16.48
CA ARG A 96 -6.65 -29.39 -15.15
C ARG A 96 -5.51 -28.37 -15.19
N ARG A 97 -4.62 -28.46 -16.19
CA ARG A 97 -3.52 -27.51 -16.37
C ARG A 97 -3.99 -26.11 -16.70
N ILE A 98 -5.05 -25.95 -17.51
CA ILE A 98 -5.65 -24.64 -17.81
C ILE A 98 -6.24 -24.03 -16.55
N VAL A 99 -7.01 -24.79 -15.77
CA VAL A 99 -7.58 -24.34 -14.49
C VAL A 99 -6.50 -23.84 -13.54
N MET A 100 -5.43 -24.65 -13.38
CA MET A 100 -4.29 -24.30 -12.53
C MET A 100 -3.54 -23.06 -13.03
N ALA A 101 -3.33 -22.93 -14.34
CA ALA A 101 -2.65 -21.78 -14.92
C ALA A 101 -3.45 -20.49 -14.74
N ALA A 102 -4.76 -20.54 -15.00
CA ALA A 102 -5.62 -19.39 -14.84
C ALA A 102 -5.76 -18.96 -13.37
N GLY A 103 -5.77 -19.92 -12.43
CA GLY A 103 -5.76 -19.62 -10.99
C GLY A 103 -4.47 -18.92 -10.53
N ARG A 104 -3.31 -19.36 -11.04
CA ARG A 104 -2.03 -18.68 -10.79
C ARG A 104 -2.02 -17.25 -11.35
N MET A 105 -2.56 -17.04 -12.55
CA MET A 105 -2.62 -15.71 -13.16
C MET A 105 -3.54 -14.77 -12.37
N ASP A 106 -4.69 -15.25 -11.87
CA ASP A 106 -5.55 -14.43 -11.02
C ASP A 106 -4.85 -14.03 -9.70
N THR A 107 -4.09 -14.94 -9.09
CA THR A 107 -3.29 -14.62 -7.89
C THR A 107 -2.25 -13.53 -8.20
N LEU A 108 -1.49 -13.66 -9.29
CA LEU A 108 -0.51 -12.65 -9.69
C LEU A 108 -1.13 -11.27 -9.94
N ILE A 109 -2.30 -11.23 -10.57
CA ILE A 109 -3.03 -9.97 -10.82
C ILE A 109 -3.50 -9.35 -9.49
N GLN A 110 -4.01 -10.17 -8.57
CA GLN A 110 -4.40 -9.70 -7.24
C GLN A 110 -3.20 -9.16 -6.46
N ASP A 111 -2.06 -9.86 -6.48
CA ASP A 111 -0.82 -9.44 -5.81
C ASP A 111 -0.26 -8.13 -6.39
N LEU A 112 -0.33 -7.95 -7.71
CA LEU A 112 0.08 -6.72 -8.38
C LEU A 112 -0.80 -5.53 -7.98
N LEU A 113 -2.12 -5.71 -7.94
CA LEU A 113 -3.07 -4.69 -7.47
C LEU A 113 -2.83 -4.33 -6.00
N ALA A 114 -2.62 -5.34 -5.17
CA ALA A 114 -2.28 -5.21 -3.77
C ALA A 114 -1.01 -4.37 -3.58
N TYR A 115 0.05 -4.69 -4.31
CA TYR A 115 1.32 -3.96 -4.27
C TYR A 115 1.17 -2.50 -4.74
N SER A 116 0.45 -2.28 -5.85
CA SER A 116 0.19 -0.93 -6.39
C SER A 116 -0.54 -0.05 -5.37
N ARG A 117 -1.51 -0.59 -4.62
CA ARG A 117 -2.24 0.13 -3.57
C ARG A 117 -1.37 0.44 -2.36
N LEU A 118 -0.52 -0.51 -1.94
CA LEU A 118 0.36 -0.35 -0.77
C LEU A 118 1.45 0.69 -0.96
N SER A 119 1.95 0.87 -2.18
CA SER A 119 3.02 1.83 -2.44
C SER A 119 2.60 3.29 -2.23
N ARG A 120 1.30 3.63 -2.26
CA ARG A 120 0.86 5.02 -2.50
C ARG A 120 -0.40 5.46 -1.76
N SER A 121 -0.91 4.65 -0.82
CA SER A 121 -1.95 5.11 0.11
C SER A 121 -1.28 5.89 1.25
N ASP A 122 -1.74 7.10 1.57
CA ASP A 122 -1.52 7.66 2.91
C ASP A 122 -2.23 6.72 3.89
N LEU A 123 -1.48 5.75 4.40
CA LEU A 123 -1.96 4.77 5.35
C LEU A 123 -2.26 5.53 6.63
N GLU A 124 -3.50 5.97 6.80
CA GLU A 124 -3.95 6.51 8.08
C GLU A 124 -3.77 5.44 9.15
N LEU A 125 -2.70 5.59 9.94
CA LEU A 125 -2.39 4.70 11.03
C LEU A 125 -3.35 5.01 12.18
N ARG A 126 -4.20 4.04 12.50
CA ARG A 126 -5.11 4.11 13.64
C ARG A 126 -4.79 2.99 14.62
N PRO A 127 -5.19 3.10 15.89
CA PRO A 127 -5.15 1.95 16.79
C PRO A 127 -6.03 0.82 16.25
N VAL A 128 -5.41 -0.32 15.95
CA VAL A 128 -6.05 -1.53 15.42
C VAL A 128 -5.93 -2.64 16.47
N ASP A 129 -7.04 -3.35 16.68
CA ASP A 129 -7.08 -4.56 17.47
C ASP A 129 -6.59 -5.75 16.63
N TRP A 130 -5.45 -6.33 17.01
CA TRP A 130 -4.88 -7.48 16.31
C TRP A 130 -5.79 -8.71 16.37
N ALA A 131 -6.57 -8.90 17.44
CA ALA A 131 -7.50 -10.03 17.53
C ALA A 131 -8.57 -9.97 16.43
N ALA A 132 -9.05 -8.76 16.12
CA ALA A 132 -10.00 -8.55 15.03
C ALA A 132 -9.36 -8.82 13.65
N VAL A 133 -8.09 -8.43 13.45
CA VAL A 133 -7.36 -8.71 12.20
C VAL A 133 -7.19 -10.22 11.99
N ILE A 134 -6.81 -10.96 13.03
CA ILE A 134 -6.68 -12.43 12.93
C ILE A 134 -8.04 -13.09 12.70
N GLY A 135 -9.10 -12.60 13.34
CA GLY A 135 -10.46 -13.08 13.12
C GLY A 135 -10.88 -12.99 11.65
N ASP A 136 -10.65 -11.84 11.02
CA ASP A 136 -10.94 -11.64 9.60
C ASP A 136 -10.14 -12.61 8.70
N VAL A 137 -8.85 -12.79 8.98
CA VAL A 137 -7.99 -13.70 8.21
C VAL A 137 -8.43 -15.16 8.36
N LYS A 138 -8.80 -15.58 9.57
CA LYS A 138 -9.35 -16.91 9.83
C LYS A 138 -10.62 -17.15 9.02
N HIS A 139 -11.51 -16.18 9.00
CA HIS A 139 -12.75 -16.28 8.23
C HIS A 139 -12.48 -16.33 6.71
N GLN A 140 -11.55 -15.50 6.22
CA GLN A 140 -11.18 -15.48 4.80
C GLN A 140 -10.58 -16.81 4.32
N LEU A 141 -9.83 -17.51 5.17
CA LEU A 141 -9.12 -18.74 4.83
C LEU A 141 -9.79 -20.01 5.38
N GLU A 142 -11.02 -19.91 5.88
CA GLU A 142 -11.70 -21.00 6.60
C GLU A 142 -11.80 -22.29 5.75
N LEU A 143 -12.20 -22.17 4.49
CA LEU A 143 -12.32 -23.30 3.56
C LEU A 143 -10.95 -23.95 3.28
N ASP A 144 -9.91 -23.15 3.05
CA ASP A 144 -8.57 -23.65 2.75
C ASP A 144 -7.96 -24.38 3.96
N LEU A 145 -8.17 -23.84 5.16
CA LEU A 145 -7.72 -24.46 6.41
C LEU A 145 -8.42 -25.80 6.67
N GLN A 146 -9.73 -25.87 6.43
CA GLN A 146 -10.50 -27.11 6.56
C GLN A 146 -10.07 -28.16 5.53
N GLN A 147 -9.94 -27.79 4.26
CA GLN A 147 -9.57 -28.71 3.19
C GLN A 147 -8.19 -29.31 3.39
N LYS A 148 -7.25 -28.53 3.92
CA LYS A 148 -5.88 -29.00 4.20
C LYS A 148 -5.66 -29.53 5.61
N GLN A 149 -6.69 -29.55 6.45
CA GLN A 149 -6.62 -29.98 7.84
C GLN A 149 -5.53 -29.25 8.65
N VAL A 150 -5.35 -27.95 8.38
CA VAL A 150 -4.34 -27.12 9.07
C VAL A 150 -5.01 -26.34 10.21
N SER A 151 -4.46 -26.43 11.41
CA SER A 151 -4.89 -25.64 12.57
C SER A 151 -4.11 -24.32 12.67
N LEU A 152 -4.83 -23.20 12.71
CA LEU A 152 -4.23 -21.88 12.97
C LEU A 152 -4.37 -21.50 14.45
N GLU A 153 -3.29 -21.69 15.20
CA GLU A 153 -3.20 -21.34 16.62
C GLU A 153 -2.62 -19.94 16.82
N VAL A 154 -3.10 -19.26 17.87
CA VAL A 154 -2.63 -17.93 18.27
C VAL A 154 -2.26 -18.03 19.73
N GLU A 155 -0.99 -17.80 20.05
CA GLU A 155 -0.49 -17.91 21.42
C GLU A 155 -0.44 -16.55 22.11
N GLY A 156 -0.98 -16.49 23.33
CA GLY A 156 -0.96 -15.30 24.17
C GLY A 156 -1.99 -14.21 23.83
N SER A 157 -1.89 -13.07 24.53
CA SER A 157 -2.75 -11.90 24.31
C SER A 157 -2.17 -11.00 23.22
N LEU A 158 -2.97 -10.65 22.22
CA LEU A 158 -2.53 -9.77 21.14
C LEU A 158 -2.66 -8.30 21.54
N PRO A 159 -1.62 -7.48 21.35
CA PRO A 159 -1.66 -6.05 21.67
C PRO A 159 -2.45 -5.27 20.61
N ARG A 160 -2.90 -4.06 20.98
CA ARG A 160 -3.30 -3.07 19.98
C ARG A 160 -2.07 -2.47 19.32
N VAL A 161 -2.11 -2.30 18.00
CA VAL A 161 -1.01 -1.70 17.22
C VAL A 161 -1.50 -0.50 16.44
N LEU A 162 -0.61 0.46 16.19
CA LEU A 162 -0.86 1.52 15.21
C LEU A 162 -0.65 0.94 13.81
N GLY A 163 -1.69 1.01 12.99
CA GLY A 163 -1.68 0.40 11.67
C GLY A 163 -2.91 0.76 10.84
N HIS A 164 -2.87 0.37 9.57
CA HIS A 164 -4.03 0.40 8.69
C HIS A 164 -4.64 -1.00 8.63
N ARG A 165 -5.87 -1.15 9.14
CA ARG A 165 -6.51 -2.46 9.37
C ARG A 165 -6.55 -3.33 8.10
N ALA A 166 -7.00 -2.78 6.98
CA ALA A 166 -7.14 -3.53 5.73
C ALA A 166 -5.78 -4.05 5.22
N THR A 167 -4.74 -3.25 5.36
CA THR A 167 -3.36 -3.63 5.01
C THR A 167 -2.86 -4.78 5.89
N LEU A 168 -3.11 -4.71 7.20
CA LEU A 168 -2.70 -5.77 8.13
C LEU A 168 -3.43 -7.08 7.84
N VAL A 169 -4.73 -7.05 7.56
CA VAL A 169 -5.52 -8.23 7.14
C VAL A 169 -4.93 -8.83 5.87
N GLN A 170 -4.63 -8.00 4.88
CA GLN A 170 -4.08 -8.44 3.61
C GLN A 170 -2.68 -9.07 3.75
N VAL A 171 -1.78 -8.41 4.49
CA VAL A 171 -0.43 -8.93 4.74
C VAL A 171 -0.50 -10.28 5.46
N LEU A 172 -1.29 -10.36 6.53
CA LEU A 172 -1.41 -11.58 7.31
C LEU A 172 -2.11 -12.69 6.51
N GLY A 173 -3.15 -12.37 5.74
CA GLY A 173 -3.81 -13.32 4.84
C GLY A 173 -2.85 -13.91 3.81
N ASN A 174 -1.97 -13.09 3.23
CA ASN A 174 -0.94 -13.55 2.30
C ASN A 174 0.08 -14.47 2.96
N LEU A 175 0.55 -14.10 4.17
CA LEU A 175 1.50 -14.93 4.93
C LEU A 175 0.88 -16.27 5.34
N VAL A 176 -0.34 -16.27 5.85
CA VAL A 176 -1.05 -17.49 6.28
C VAL A 176 -1.41 -18.35 5.08
N SER A 177 -1.90 -17.76 3.97
CA SER A 177 -2.17 -18.52 2.73
C SER A 177 -0.91 -19.19 2.19
N ASN A 178 0.24 -18.49 2.23
CA ASN A 178 1.52 -19.08 1.85
C ASN A 178 1.92 -20.20 2.83
N ALA A 179 1.78 -19.99 4.14
CA ALA A 179 2.05 -21.06 5.11
C ALA A 179 1.19 -22.29 4.84
N VAL A 180 -0.12 -22.14 4.64
CA VAL A 180 -1.05 -23.23 4.30
C VAL A 180 -0.70 -23.91 2.96
N LYS A 181 -0.06 -23.21 2.02
CA LYS A 181 0.46 -23.81 0.77
C LYS A 181 1.69 -24.68 0.98
N PHE A 182 2.56 -24.34 1.92
CA PHE A 182 3.88 -24.96 2.10
C PHE A 182 4.05 -25.76 3.40
N VAL A 183 3.04 -25.79 4.27
CA VAL A 183 2.97 -26.74 5.39
C VAL A 183 2.98 -28.15 4.81
N GLY A 184 4.03 -28.91 5.14
CA GLY A 184 4.11 -30.32 4.79
C GLY A 184 3.00 -31.13 5.48
N PRO A 185 2.62 -32.29 4.92
CA PRO A 185 1.61 -33.16 5.51
C PRO A 185 1.98 -33.64 6.91
#